data_AF-A0A0F9JS39-F1
#
_entry.id   AF-A0A0F9JS39-F1
#
_cell.length_a   1.000
_cell.length_b   1.000
_cell.length_c   1.000
_cell.angle_alpha   90.00
_cell.angle_beta   90.00
_cell.angle_gamma   90.00
#
_symmetry.space_group_name_H-M   'P 1'
#
loop_
_entity.id
_entity.type
_entity.pdbx_description
1 polymer ?
#
loop_
_entity_poly.entity_id
_entity_poly.type
_entity_poly.pdbx_seq_one_letter_code
_entity_poly.pdbx_strand_id
1 'polypeptide(L)'
;MPRGKSLEQREKERPEHGYWIIPPEIHEPLNKEFNFEFDPCPNPKPKLFNGLEVDWKKSNWVNPPFWAGITYWVNKAIEEQQKGNTSVLILPLDNWVKKLFDAKAEIRVVGSHEWIHTEDGSRRKAPRPSFLFILKGNDPKLERNEENDDLCANCGEYRGRHGNDNCCPSALE
;
A
#
# COMPACT_ATOMS: atom_id res chain seq x y z
N MET A 1 -15.72 -6.41 13.91
CA MET A 1 -14.45 -7.09 13.56
C MET A 1 -14.14 -8.09 14.66
N PRO A 2 -13.72 -9.33 14.39
CA PRO A 2 -13.45 -10.27 15.47
C PRO A 2 -12.27 -9.75 16.29
N ARG A 3 -12.45 -9.70 17.62
CA ARG A 3 -11.43 -9.29 18.58
C ARG A 3 -10.20 -10.19 18.40
N GLY A 4 -9.10 -9.60 17.95
CA GLY A 4 -7.83 -10.32 17.79
C GLY A 4 -7.33 -10.86 19.13
N LYS A 5 -6.45 -11.87 19.09
CA LYS A 5 -5.78 -12.44 20.27
C LYS A 5 -5.15 -11.33 21.13
N SER A 6 -5.25 -11.47 22.46
CA SER A 6 -4.63 -10.56 23.43
C SER A 6 -3.11 -10.58 23.33
N LEU A 7 -2.44 -9.55 23.87
CA LEU A 7 -0.97 -9.46 23.85
C LEU A 7 -0.32 -10.65 24.59
N GLU A 8 -0.87 -11.08 25.73
CA GLU A 8 -0.42 -12.28 26.45
C GLU A 8 -0.51 -13.55 25.60
N GLN A 9 -1.55 -13.66 24.77
CA GLN A 9 -1.70 -14.81 23.87
C GLN A 9 -0.65 -14.80 22.76
N ARG A 10 -0.21 -13.62 22.33
CA ARG A 10 0.87 -13.48 21.33
C ARG A 10 2.24 -13.72 21.97
N GLU A 11 2.49 -13.27 23.20
CA GLU A 11 3.76 -13.50 23.90
C GLU A 11 4.10 -15.00 24.03
N LYS A 12 3.07 -15.86 24.14
CA LYS A 12 3.22 -17.34 24.16
C LYS A 12 3.61 -17.94 22.81
N GLU A 13 3.37 -17.23 21.71
CA GLU A 13 3.73 -17.66 20.34
C GLU A 13 5.14 -17.18 19.94
N ARG A 14 5.84 -16.53 20.86
CA ARG A 14 7.20 -16.02 20.65
C ARG A 14 8.17 -17.18 20.36
N PRO A 15 9.00 -17.08 19.31
CA PRO A 15 10.03 -18.07 19.04
C PRO A 15 10.95 -18.27 20.25
N GLU A 16 11.25 -19.52 20.57
CA GLU A 16 12.13 -19.89 21.68
C GLU A 16 13.60 -19.48 21.41
N HIS A 17 13.98 -19.36 20.14
CA HIS A 17 15.36 -19.08 19.71
C HIS A 17 15.45 -17.89 18.76
N GLY A 18 16.11 -16.82 19.23
CA GLY A 18 16.63 -15.71 18.42
C GLY A 18 15.61 -14.85 17.66
N TYR A 19 16.05 -13.69 17.19
CA TYR A 19 15.32 -12.86 16.23
C TYR A 19 16.24 -12.53 15.06
N TRP A 20 15.63 -12.35 13.89
CA TRP A 20 16.33 -11.89 12.70
C TRP A 20 16.41 -10.35 12.74
N ILE A 21 17.64 -9.84 12.82
CA ILE A 21 17.92 -8.43 12.59
C ILE A 21 18.27 -8.19 11.13
N ILE A 22 18.12 -6.95 10.69
CA ILE A 22 18.57 -6.54 9.36
C ILE A 22 20.11 -6.48 9.33
N PRO A 23 20.77 -6.90 8.24
CA PRO A 23 22.22 -6.76 8.13
C PRO A 23 22.69 -5.29 8.19
N PRO A 24 23.86 -5.00 8.80
CA PRO A 24 24.39 -3.64 8.92
C PRO A 24 24.53 -2.92 7.58
N GLU A 25 24.89 -3.61 6.50
CA GLU A 25 25.05 -3.05 5.17
C GLU A 25 23.74 -2.49 4.56
N ILE A 26 22.58 -2.95 5.04
CA ILE A 26 21.28 -2.40 4.68
C ILE A 26 20.86 -1.32 5.69
N HIS A 27 21.13 -1.52 6.98
CA HIS A 27 20.70 -0.62 8.04
C HIS A 27 21.50 0.68 8.12
N GLU A 28 22.83 0.61 8.06
CA GLU A 28 23.71 1.77 8.27
C GLU A 28 23.48 2.91 7.26
N PRO A 29 23.27 2.67 5.96
CA PRO A 29 22.90 3.74 5.03
C PRO A 29 21.62 4.46 5.43
N LEU A 30 20.60 3.70 5.86
CA LEU A 30 19.33 4.26 6.33
C LEU A 30 19.54 5.05 7.63
N ASN A 31 20.36 4.54 8.55
CA ASN A 31 20.64 5.27 9.78
C ASN A 31 21.42 6.57 9.52
N LYS A 32 22.30 6.60 8.51
CA LYS A 32 22.97 7.84 8.09
C LYS A 32 21.99 8.84 7.48
N GLU A 33 21.00 8.37 6.73
CA GLU A 33 19.96 9.21 6.12
C GLU A 33 18.96 9.75 7.14
N PHE A 34 18.48 8.89 8.05
CA PHE A 34 17.35 9.20 8.94
C PHE A 34 17.76 9.47 10.39
N ASN A 35 19.01 9.21 10.78
CA ASN A 35 19.53 9.37 12.15
C ASN A 35 18.61 8.75 13.22
N PHE A 36 18.46 7.42 13.21
CA PHE A 36 17.53 6.73 14.10
C PHE A 36 17.88 6.96 15.58
N GLU A 37 16.92 7.42 16.36
CA GLU A 37 17.07 7.70 17.79
C GLU A 37 16.50 6.59 18.68
N PHE A 38 15.69 5.71 18.07
CA PHE A 38 14.94 4.67 18.76
C PHE A 38 14.65 3.46 17.88
N ASP A 39 14.61 2.30 18.52
CA ASP A 39 14.18 1.02 17.95
C ASP A 39 13.00 0.50 18.80
N PRO A 40 11.75 0.55 18.30
CA PRO A 40 10.58 -0.01 18.99
C PRO A 40 10.59 -1.54 19.07
N CYS A 41 11.47 -2.21 18.33
CA CYS A 41 11.61 -3.66 18.26
C CYS A 41 13.05 -4.10 18.57
N PRO A 42 13.64 -3.65 19.70
CA PRO A 42 15.08 -3.76 19.92
C PRO A 42 15.52 -5.20 20.11
N ASN A 43 16.75 -5.47 19.70
CA ASN A 43 17.44 -6.72 20.01
C ASN A 43 18.77 -6.43 20.74
N PRO A 44 19.00 -6.96 21.95
CA PRO A 44 18.07 -7.79 22.74
C PRO A 44 16.86 -6.99 23.22
N LYS A 45 15.67 -7.62 23.18
CA LYS A 45 14.42 -7.01 23.68
C LYS A 45 14.43 -6.99 25.22
N PRO A 46 14.24 -5.84 25.89
CA PRO A 46 14.13 -5.82 27.34
C PRO A 46 12.90 -6.62 27.83
N LYS A 47 13.00 -7.19 29.03
CA LYS A 47 11.92 -7.99 29.61
C LYS A 47 10.67 -7.11 29.81
N LEU A 48 9.49 -7.62 29.42
CA LEU A 48 8.20 -6.90 29.48
C LEU A 48 8.11 -5.64 28.61
N PHE A 49 9.08 -5.36 27.74
CA PHE A 49 9.02 -4.20 26.86
C PHE A 49 7.96 -4.39 25.78
N ASN A 50 7.12 -3.39 25.58
CA ASN A 50 6.14 -3.36 24.50
C ASN A 50 6.32 -2.09 23.67
N GLY A 51 6.93 -2.22 22.50
CA GLY A 51 7.15 -1.11 21.57
C GLY A 51 5.89 -0.41 21.08
N LEU A 52 4.71 -1.06 21.17
CA LEU A 52 3.43 -0.44 20.78
C LEU A 52 2.86 0.49 21.86
N GLU A 53 3.29 0.34 23.11
CA GLU A 53 2.72 1.06 24.28
C GLU A 53 3.63 2.19 24.81
N VAL A 54 4.82 2.36 24.22
CA VAL A 54 5.76 3.43 24.58
C VAL A 54 5.72 4.58 23.59
N ASP A 55 6.22 5.74 24.02
CA ASP A 55 6.44 6.88 23.13
C ASP A 55 7.63 6.60 22.21
N TRP A 56 7.42 6.85 20.92
CA TRP A 56 8.48 6.78 19.93
C TRP A 56 9.19 8.14 19.84
N LYS A 57 10.42 8.14 19.32
CA LYS A 57 11.23 9.36 19.19
C LYS A 57 11.05 10.02 17.82
N LYS A 58 11.85 11.06 17.54
CA LYS A 58 11.77 11.80 16.27
C LYS A 58 12.11 10.97 15.04
N SER A 59 12.97 9.97 15.18
CA SER A 59 13.34 9.05 14.11
C SER A 59 13.45 7.61 14.64
N ASN A 60 12.75 6.67 14.00
CA ASN A 60 12.59 5.30 14.51
C ASN A 60 12.87 4.25 13.43
N TRP A 61 13.62 3.21 13.79
CA TRP A 61 13.79 2.00 12.96
C TRP A 61 12.87 0.90 13.46
N VAL A 62 11.99 0.38 12.59
CA VAL A 62 10.97 -0.60 12.98
C VAL A 62 11.15 -1.88 12.18
N ASN A 63 11.70 -2.90 12.85
CA ASN A 63 11.74 -4.28 12.36
C ASN A 63 10.77 -5.15 13.19
N PRO A 64 9.46 -5.12 12.88
CA PRO A 64 8.44 -5.66 13.77
C PRO A 64 8.44 -7.19 13.81
N PRO A 65 7.94 -7.81 14.90
CA PRO A 65 7.63 -9.23 14.93
C PRO A 65 6.50 -9.53 13.93
N PHE A 66 6.83 -10.00 12.72
CA PHE A 66 5.88 -10.18 11.62
C PHE A 66 4.70 -11.12 11.95
N TRP A 67 4.92 -12.10 12.84
CA TRP A 67 3.91 -13.05 13.30
C TRP A 67 2.89 -12.43 14.27
N ALA A 68 3.22 -11.30 14.91
CA ALA A 68 2.39 -10.67 15.93
C ALA A 68 1.45 -9.58 15.37
N GLY A 69 1.26 -9.51 14.05
CA GLY A 69 0.32 -8.62 13.37
C GLY A 69 0.96 -7.28 12.95
N ILE A 70 1.38 -7.22 11.69
CA ILE A 70 2.00 -6.04 11.06
C ILE A 70 1.13 -4.79 11.14
N THR A 71 -0.20 -4.92 11.03
CA THR A 71 -1.13 -3.78 11.03
C THR A 71 -1.04 -2.92 12.29
N TYR A 72 -0.74 -3.49 13.45
CA TYR A 72 -0.59 -2.69 14.69
C TYR A 72 0.62 -1.75 14.62
N TRP A 73 1.74 -2.23 14.08
CA TRP A 73 2.96 -1.44 13.90
C TRP A 73 2.78 -0.36 12.83
N VAL A 74 2.06 -0.68 11.75
CA VAL A 74 1.70 0.31 10.71
C VAL A 74 0.80 1.40 11.29
N ASN A 75 -0.22 1.04 12.07
CA ASN A 75 -1.10 2.02 12.72
C ASN A 75 -0.31 2.93 13.67
N LYS A 76 0.56 2.35 14.51
CA LYS A 76 1.42 3.13 15.42
C LYS A 76 2.33 4.07 14.64
N ALA A 77 2.95 3.63 13.55
CA ALA A 77 3.79 4.49 12.73
C ALA A 77 3.00 5.65 12.08
N ILE A 78 1.74 5.43 11.68
CA ILE A 78 0.84 6.49 11.19
C ILE A 78 0.51 7.50 12.30
N GLU A 79 0.23 7.02 13.52
CA GLU A 79 0.02 7.90 14.68
C GLU A 79 1.27 8.74 14.99
N GLU A 80 2.47 8.16 14.89
CA GLU A 80 3.73 8.88 15.09
C GLU A 80 4.01 9.88 13.95
N GLN A 81 3.68 9.55 12.71
CA GLN A 81 3.74 10.49 11.58
C GLN A 81 2.88 11.74 11.85
N GLN A 82 1.67 11.57 12.39
CA GLN A 82 0.77 12.69 12.74
C GLN A 82 1.35 13.59 13.84
N LYS A 83 2.28 13.09 14.65
CA LYS A 83 3.04 13.87 15.66
C LYS A 83 4.30 14.54 15.08
N GLY A 84 4.57 14.37 13.79
CA GLY A 84 5.79 14.84 13.13
C GLY A 84 7.03 13.99 13.43
N ASN A 85 6.84 12.72 13.81
CA ASN A 85 7.92 11.76 13.99
C ASN A 85 8.09 10.91 12.72
N THR A 86 9.32 10.56 12.39
CA THR A 86 9.65 9.70 11.25
C THR A 86 9.82 8.26 11.71
N SER A 87 9.26 7.31 10.96
CA SER A 87 9.43 5.88 11.21
C SER A 87 9.74 5.16 9.91
N VAL A 88 10.83 4.38 9.89
CA VAL A 88 11.21 3.54 8.75
C VAL A 88 10.88 2.09 9.11
N LEU A 89 9.98 1.48 8.35
CA LEU A 89 9.50 0.12 8.59
C LEU A 89 10.05 -0.83 7.54
N ILE A 90 10.58 -1.97 7.97
CA ILE A 90 10.84 -3.11 7.07
C ILE A 90 9.70 -4.12 7.17
N LEU A 91 9.01 -4.37 6.06
CA LEU A 91 7.86 -5.27 6.00
C LEU A 91 8.00 -6.24 4.82
N PRO A 92 7.84 -7.55 5.03
CA PRO A 92 7.87 -8.51 3.94
C PRO A 92 6.60 -8.37 3.08
N LEU A 93 6.79 -8.45 1.77
CA LEU A 93 5.74 -8.56 0.77
C LEU A 93 6.06 -9.73 -0.16
N ASP A 94 5.03 -10.24 -0.84
CA ASP A 94 5.22 -11.31 -1.81
C ASP A 94 6.07 -10.84 -3.00
N ASN A 95 6.86 -11.75 -3.57
CA ASN A 95 7.73 -11.46 -4.71
C ASN A 95 6.99 -10.93 -5.96
N TRP A 96 5.70 -11.26 -6.12
CA TRP A 96 4.89 -10.73 -7.21
C TRP A 96 4.69 -9.21 -7.09
N VAL A 97 4.65 -8.66 -5.87
CA VAL A 97 4.59 -7.20 -5.64
C VAL A 97 5.87 -6.54 -6.14
N LYS A 98 7.03 -7.10 -5.79
CA LYS A 98 8.34 -6.62 -6.28
C LYS A 98 8.37 -6.57 -7.80
N LYS A 99 7.95 -7.64 -8.48
CA LYS A 99 7.91 -7.71 -9.94
C LYS A 99 7.04 -6.61 -10.56
N LEU A 100 5.91 -6.29 -9.94
CA LEU A 100 5.03 -5.21 -10.40
C LEU A 100 5.64 -3.82 -10.19
N PHE A 101 6.38 -3.61 -9.09
CA PHE A 101 7.18 -2.41 -8.87
C PHE A 101 8.30 -2.27 -9.91
N ASP A 102 9.06 -3.33 -10.17
CA ASP A 102 10.12 -3.34 -11.18
C ASP A 102 9.55 -3.01 -12.58
N ALA A 103 8.33 -3.48 -12.87
CA ALA A 103 7.59 -3.18 -14.10
C ALA A 103 6.91 -1.80 -14.12
N LYS A 104 7.09 -0.98 -13.08
CA LYS A 104 6.48 0.36 -12.94
C LYS A 104 4.95 0.34 -13.05
N ALA A 105 4.31 -0.69 -12.51
CA ALA A 105 2.86 -0.79 -12.49
C ALA A 105 2.26 0.43 -11.75
N GLU A 106 1.20 1.00 -12.32
CA GLU A 106 0.40 2.00 -11.61
C GLU A 106 -0.45 1.29 -10.55
N ILE A 107 -0.40 1.77 -9.31
CA ILE A 107 -1.12 1.17 -8.18
C ILE A 107 -2.33 2.02 -7.83
N ARG A 108 -3.52 1.41 -7.78
CA ARG A 108 -4.75 2.07 -7.29
C ARG A 108 -5.40 1.27 -6.17
N VAL A 109 -5.86 1.96 -5.13
CA VAL A 109 -6.59 1.34 -4.02
C VAL A 109 -8.05 1.15 -4.42
N VAL A 110 -8.55 -0.08 -4.34
CA VAL A 110 -10.00 -0.37 -4.43
C VAL A 110 -10.61 -0.36 -3.04
N GLY A 111 -9.87 -0.86 -2.04
CA GLY A 111 -10.37 -0.99 -0.69
C GLY A 111 -11.38 -2.12 -0.56
N SER A 112 -12.40 -1.93 0.28
CA SER A 112 -13.48 -2.90 0.48
C SER A 112 -14.38 -2.96 -0.76
N HIS A 113 -14.63 -4.15 -1.27
CA HIS A 113 -15.51 -4.38 -2.41
C HIS A 113 -16.22 -5.73 -2.31
N GLU A 114 -17.05 -6.03 -3.32
CA GLU A 114 -17.76 -7.30 -3.45
C GLU A 114 -17.37 -7.99 -4.76
N TRP A 115 -17.17 -9.30 -4.68
CA TRP A 115 -17.07 -10.18 -5.84
C TRP A 115 -18.47 -10.59 -6.30
N ILE A 116 -18.65 -10.74 -7.62
CA ILE A 116 -19.86 -11.28 -8.23
C ILE A 116 -19.55 -12.71 -8.67
N HIS A 117 -20.35 -13.67 -8.24
CA HIS A 117 -20.25 -15.06 -8.68
C HIS A 117 -20.78 -15.20 -10.12
N THR A 118 -20.10 -15.98 -10.94
CA THR A 118 -20.31 -15.99 -12.40
C THR A 118 -21.59 -16.70 -12.83
N GLU A 119 -22.15 -17.60 -12.02
CA GLU A 119 -23.31 -18.42 -12.41
C GLU A 119 -24.64 -17.86 -11.89
N ASP A 120 -24.66 -17.41 -10.64
CA ASP A 120 -25.91 -16.99 -9.96
C ASP A 120 -25.96 -15.48 -9.67
N GLY A 121 -24.90 -14.73 -10.01
CA GLY A 121 -24.81 -13.29 -9.79
C GLY A 121 -24.75 -12.88 -8.31
N SER A 122 -24.60 -13.83 -7.39
CA SER A 122 -24.54 -13.55 -5.95
C SER A 122 -23.30 -12.72 -5.61
N ARG A 123 -23.44 -11.85 -4.60
CA ARG A 123 -22.37 -10.93 -4.17
C ARG A 123 -21.73 -11.40 -2.88
N ARG A 124 -20.40 -11.36 -2.84
CA ARG A 124 -19.61 -11.70 -1.64
C ARG A 124 -18.58 -10.64 -1.35
N LYS A 125 -18.64 -10.04 -0.15
CA LYS A 125 -17.62 -9.12 0.34
C LYS A 125 -16.24 -9.77 0.32
N ALA A 126 -15.26 -9.07 -0.24
CA ALA A 126 -13.87 -9.52 -0.23
C ALA A 126 -13.33 -9.60 1.21
N PRO A 127 -12.58 -10.65 1.56
CA PRO A 127 -12.06 -10.83 2.92
C PRO A 127 -10.94 -9.84 3.26
N ARG A 128 -10.34 -9.20 2.25
CA ARG A 128 -9.25 -8.21 2.37
C ARG A 128 -9.49 -7.09 1.35
N PRO A 129 -8.99 -5.87 1.59
CA PRO A 129 -9.00 -4.82 0.58
C PRO A 129 -8.20 -5.26 -0.65
N SER A 130 -8.61 -4.80 -1.82
CA SER A 130 -7.85 -5.02 -3.06
C SER A 130 -7.16 -3.76 -3.56
N PHE A 131 -6.11 -4.01 -4.32
CA PHE A 131 -5.34 -3.04 -5.05
C PHE A 131 -5.35 -3.46 -6.52
N LEU A 132 -5.46 -2.50 -7.42
CA LEU A 132 -5.20 -2.70 -8.84
C LEU A 132 -3.71 -2.43 -9.08
N PHE A 133 -3.08 -3.31 -9.85
CA PHE A 133 -1.75 -3.12 -10.39
C PHE A 133 -1.88 -3.08 -11.91
N ILE A 134 -1.74 -1.89 -12.48
CA ILE A 134 -2.05 -1.63 -13.88
C ILE A 134 -0.75 -1.57 -14.66
N LEU A 135 -0.56 -2.55 -15.55
CA LEU A 135 0.50 -2.59 -16.55
C LEU A 135 -0.08 -2.02 -17.85
N LYS A 136 0.32 -0.80 -18.21
CA LYS A 136 -0.11 -0.19 -19.46
C LYS A 136 0.63 -0.87 -20.62
N GLY A 137 -0.12 -1.33 -21.62
CA GLY A 137 0.47 -1.78 -22.87
C GLY A 137 1.03 -0.59 -23.65
N ASN A 138 1.97 -0.87 -24.55
CA ASN A 138 2.52 0.14 -25.47
C ASN A 138 1.60 0.32 -26.69
N ASP A 139 0.28 0.40 -26.48
CA ASP A 139 -0.65 0.73 -27.55
C ASP A 139 -0.69 2.25 -27.72
N PRO A 140 -0.23 2.79 -28.86
CA PRO A 140 -0.24 4.24 -29.12
C PRO A 140 -1.64 4.85 -29.00
N LYS A 141 -2.71 4.05 -29.16
CA LYS A 141 -4.10 4.52 -29.05
C LYS A 141 -4.55 4.75 -27.60
N LEU A 142 -3.81 4.26 -26.62
CA LEU A 142 -4.07 4.47 -25.19
C LEU A 142 -3.13 5.51 -24.56
N GLU A 143 -2.21 6.09 -25.35
CA GLU A 143 -1.52 7.32 -24.95
C GLU A 143 -2.58 8.42 -24.85
N ARG A 144 -2.86 8.86 -23.61
CA ARG A 144 -3.74 10.01 -23.38
C ARG A 144 -3.03 11.26 -23.91
N ASN A 145 -3.42 11.72 -25.08
CA ASN A 145 -3.12 13.08 -25.52
C ASN A 145 -4.12 14.02 -24.84
N GLU A 146 -3.69 14.71 -23.79
CA GLU A 146 -4.51 15.73 -23.10
C GLU A 146 -5.02 16.83 -24.06
N GLU A 147 -4.40 16.98 -25.23
CA GLU A 147 -4.79 17.92 -26.29
C GLU A 147 -5.93 17.43 -27.22
N ASN A 148 -6.26 16.12 -27.24
CA ASN A 148 -7.28 15.57 -28.17
C ASN A 148 -8.67 15.39 -27.55
N ASP A 149 -8.83 15.81 -26.29
CA ASP A 149 -10.03 15.61 -25.48
C ASP A 149 -10.95 16.83 -25.46
N ASP A 150 -10.99 17.60 -26.55
CA ASP A 150 -12.00 18.65 -26.75
C ASP A 150 -13.39 18.00 -26.88
N LEU A 151 -14.14 18.04 -25.77
CA LEU A 151 -15.57 17.78 -25.74
C LEU A 151 -16.27 18.77 -26.68
N CYS A 152 -17.03 18.26 -27.63
CA CYS A 152 -17.90 19.12 -28.44
C CYS A 152 -18.93 19.79 -27.52
N ALA A 153 -18.88 21.12 -27.38
CA ALA A 153 -19.78 21.89 -26.53
C ALA A 153 -21.28 21.76 -26.90
N ASN A 154 -21.60 21.19 -28.07
CA ASN A 154 -22.96 21.04 -28.57
C ASN A 154 -23.56 19.64 -28.30
N CYS A 155 -22.75 18.58 -28.30
CA CYS A 155 -23.23 17.20 -28.11
C CYS A 155 -22.58 16.46 -26.93
N GLY A 156 -21.53 17.02 -26.32
CA GLY A 156 -20.83 16.40 -25.18
C GLY A 156 -19.99 15.17 -25.54
N GLU A 157 -19.73 14.90 -26.82
CA GLU A 157 -18.91 13.77 -27.27
C GLU A 157 -17.46 14.19 -27.58
N TYR A 158 -16.53 13.26 -27.37
CA TYR A 158 -15.10 13.43 -27.65
C TYR A 158 -14.82 13.35 -29.16
N ARG A 159 -14.19 14.38 -29.73
CA ARG A 159 -13.89 14.50 -31.16
C ARG A 159 -12.99 13.39 -31.73
N GLY A 160 -12.22 12.70 -30.88
CA GLY A 160 -11.26 11.68 -31.30
C GLY A 160 -11.83 10.33 -31.75
N ARG A 161 -13.15 10.09 -31.70
CA ARG A 161 -13.73 8.77 -32.01
C ARG A 161 -14.18 8.55 -33.45
N HIS A 162 -14.30 9.63 -34.24
CA HIS A 162 -14.61 9.55 -35.66
C HIS A 162 -13.51 10.29 -36.43
N GLY A 163 -12.67 9.52 -37.14
CA GLY A 163 -11.76 10.10 -38.12
C GLY A 163 -12.56 10.93 -39.11
N ASN A 164 -12.13 12.17 -39.30
CA ASN A 164 -12.64 13.22 -40.19
C ASN A 164 -14.10 13.10 -40.69
N ASP A 165 -14.84 14.15 -40.33
CA ASP A 165 -16.06 14.65 -40.96
C ASP A 165 -17.37 14.05 -40.42
N ASN A 166 -18.19 14.95 -39.85
CA ASN A 166 -19.62 14.80 -39.48
C ASN A 166 -20.01 14.58 -38.01
N CYS A 167 -19.34 15.24 -37.05
CA CYS A 167 -19.83 15.27 -35.66
C CYS A 167 -21.17 16.02 -35.47
N CYS A 168 -21.67 16.76 -36.47
CA CYS A 168 -23.07 17.23 -36.53
C CYS A 168 -23.54 17.29 -37.99
N PRO A 169 -24.43 16.40 -38.47
CA PRO A 169 -25.22 16.68 -39.65
C PRO A 169 -26.11 17.89 -39.35
N SER A 170 -26.07 18.87 -40.24
CA SER A 170 -26.74 20.17 -40.19
C SER A 170 -28.15 20.15 -39.63
N ALA A 171 -28.45 21.12 -38.77
CA ALA A 171 -29.80 21.66 -38.62
C ALA A 171 -30.28 22.16 -40.00
N LEU A 172 -31.04 21.32 -40.69
CA LEU A 172 -31.86 21.66 -41.84
C LEU A 172 -33.16 20.88 -41.70
N GLU A 173 -34.09 21.44 -40.94
CA GLU A 173 -35.49 21.75 -41.28
C GLU A 173 -36.22 22.29 -40.04
#